data_AF-A0A836BLA5-F1
#
_entry.id   AF-A0A836BLA5-F1
#
_cell.length_a   1.000
_cell.length_b   1.000
_cell.length_c   1.000
_cell.angle_alpha   90.00
_cell.angle_beta   90.00
_cell.angle_gamma   90.00
#
_symmetry.space_group_name_H-M   'P 1'
#
loop_
_entity.id
_entity.type
_entity.pdbx_description
1 polymer ?
#
loop_
_entity_poly.entity_id
_entity_poly.type
_entity_poly.pdbx_seq_one_letter_code
_entity_poly.pdbx_strand_id
1 'polypeptide(L)'
;MRLGIDTSDEFIKNLSEKSNEIQTAYSKKMEKLTSHVSIKAMLGDSTITQTKTFDPMQIQNFYKNISENLQNWNIRDVTMTNNEDIRRIFIKFDSQVGNYLLSGHMSIQFHVLLYYKQDNKVIQYQKELSEIIDRTKTMDSKLGDDSDQFILQKLKELGYTDLNHQNLFEVFFENDKLREKIYEEIEKNTDLDFKKLAKRKMDLFNELDSLLIETYQTSNVLIDDTRLIAGEEGYLCNFDLEFIKNKVKEGKFVPKKIPNDVKENLIKKLDEIKKIIEI
;
A
#
# COMPACT_ATOMS: atom_id res chain seq x y z
N MET A 1 14.38 23.07 5.33
CA MET A 1 15.70 22.45 5.12
C MET A 1 15.63 21.03 5.65
N ARG A 2 15.94 20.04 4.81
CA ARG A 2 15.99 18.62 5.19
C ARG A 2 17.23 18.37 6.05
N LEU A 3 17.03 17.71 7.20
CA LEU A 3 18.14 17.22 8.03
C LEU A 3 18.75 15.98 7.37
N GLY A 4 20.08 15.83 7.47
CA GLY A 4 20.83 14.78 6.78
C GLY A 4 21.51 15.23 5.47
N ILE A 5 21.38 16.49 5.08
CA ILE A 5 22.14 17.07 3.95
C ILE A 5 23.50 17.59 4.43
N ASP A 6 24.54 17.40 3.61
CA ASP A 6 25.87 17.94 3.87
C ASP A 6 25.85 19.45 4.08
N THR A 7 26.44 19.89 5.19
CA THR A 7 26.48 21.29 5.61
C THR A 7 27.80 21.59 6.30
N SER A 8 28.25 22.84 6.24
CA SER A 8 29.42 23.31 6.99
C SER A 8 29.06 23.82 8.39
N ASP A 9 27.78 23.99 8.71
CA ASP A 9 27.32 24.49 10.00
C ASP A 9 27.27 23.39 11.07
N GLU A 10 28.00 23.59 12.17
CA GLU A 10 28.16 22.61 13.25
C GLU A 10 26.85 22.24 13.95
N PHE A 11 25.94 23.20 14.14
CA PHE A 11 24.66 22.93 14.75
C PHE A 11 23.77 22.06 13.84
N ILE A 12 23.76 22.34 12.54
CA ILE A 12 23.01 21.53 11.58
C ILE A 12 23.62 20.13 11.40
N LYS A 13 24.95 20.00 11.50
CA LYS A 13 25.61 18.68 11.56
C LYS A 13 25.10 17.85 12.73
N ASN A 14 25.10 18.43 13.94
CA ASN A 14 24.59 17.76 15.14
C ASN A 14 23.11 17.35 14.99
N LEU A 15 22.24 18.23 14.48
CA LEU A 15 20.84 17.86 14.18
C LEU A 15 20.74 16.72 13.16
N SER A 16 21.62 16.70 12.16
CA SER A 16 21.64 15.65 11.13
C SER A 16 22.13 14.32 11.69
N GLU A 17 23.12 14.33 12.58
CA GLU A 17 23.55 13.14 13.32
C GLU A 17 22.41 12.54 14.15
N LYS A 18 21.68 13.38 14.90
CA LYS A 18 20.49 12.94 15.66
C LYS A 18 19.39 12.39 14.75
N SER A 19 19.14 13.04 13.61
CA SER A 19 18.22 12.54 12.58
C SER A 19 18.65 11.15 12.08
N ASN A 20 19.93 10.93 11.81
CA ASN A 20 20.45 9.65 11.35
C ASN A 20 20.35 8.54 12.42
N GLU A 21 20.56 8.88 13.70
CA GLU A 21 20.33 7.97 14.80
C GLU A 21 18.86 7.53 14.88
N ILE A 22 17.93 8.49 14.74
CA ILE A 22 16.49 8.20 14.71
C ILE A 22 16.14 7.31 13.51
N GLN A 23 16.64 7.63 12.31
CA GLN A 23 16.44 6.82 11.11
C GLN A 23 16.93 5.39 11.31
N THR A 24 18.10 5.21 11.95
CA THR A 24 18.66 3.89 12.26
C THR A 24 17.79 3.12 13.24
N ALA A 25 17.34 3.76 14.33
CA ALA A 25 16.45 3.15 15.31
C ALA A 25 15.10 2.76 14.68
N TYR A 26 14.56 3.65 13.86
CA TYR A 26 13.33 3.44 13.11
C TYR A 26 13.43 2.26 12.15
N SER A 27 14.48 2.17 11.33
CA SER A 27 14.70 1.03 10.42
C SER A 27 14.76 -0.30 11.15
N LYS A 28 15.47 -0.35 12.28
CA LYS A 28 15.55 -1.56 13.12
C LYS A 28 14.19 -1.94 13.72
N LYS A 29 13.38 -0.96 14.10
CA LYS A 29 12.02 -1.20 14.61
C LYS A 29 11.13 -1.71 13.47
N MET A 30 11.20 -1.08 12.30
CA MET A 30 10.43 -1.49 11.12
C MET A 30 10.76 -2.92 10.70
N GLU A 31 12.03 -3.28 10.58
CA GLU A 31 12.47 -4.65 10.24
C GLU A 31 11.88 -5.72 11.19
N LYS A 32 11.70 -5.39 12.47
CA LYS A 32 11.03 -6.28 13.43
C LYS A 32 9.53 -6.37 13.20
N LEU A 33 8.86 -5.23 13.01
CA LEU A 33 7.41 -5.17 12.80
C LEU A 33 6.98 -5.76 11.45
N THR A 34 7.86 -5.71 10.45
CA THR A 34 7.66 -6.29 9.12
C THR A 34 8.30 -7.67 8.99
N SER A 35 8.74 -8.26 10.10
CA SER A 35 9.31 -9.61 10.09
C SER A 35 8.30 -10.59 9.52
N HIS A 36 8.64 -11.15 8.36
CA HIS A 36 7.68 -11.92 7.60
C HIS A 36 7.34 -13.24 8.29
N VAL A 37 6.05 -13.47 8.50
CA VAL A 37 5.50 -14.77 8.83
C VAL A 37 5.24 -15.51 7.53
N SER A 38 5.72 -16.76 7.44
CA SER A 38 5.38 -17.62 6.31
C SER A 38 3.99 -18.18 6.51
N ILE A 39 3.11 -17.91 5.54
CA ILE A 39 1.78 -18.48 5.49
C ILE A 39 1.66 -19.37 4.25
N LYS A 40 0.83 -20.41 4.36
CA LYS A 40 0.44 -21.19 3.19
C LYS A 40 -0.81 -20.54 2.58
N ALA A 41 -0.76 -20.33 1.28
CA ALA A 41 -1.78 -19.69 0.48
C ALA A 41 -2.10 -20.57 -0.73
N MET A 42 -3.28 -20.41 -1.31
CA MET A 42 -3.68 -21.13 -2.52
C MET A 42 -3.69 -20.17 -3.72
N LEU A 43 -3.09 -20.59 -4.83
CA LEU A 43 -3.12 -19.87 -6.10
C LEU A 43 -4.44 -20.14 -6.85
N GLY A 44 -4.70 -19.35 -7.89
CA GLY A 44 -5.89 -19.51 -8.74
C GLY A 44 -5.97 -20.85 -9.48
N ASP A 45 -4.89 -21.61 -9.56
CA ASP A 45 -4.83 -22.96 -10.14
C ASP A 45 -4.95 -24.07 -9.08
N SER A 46 -5.40 -23.71 -7.86
CA SER A 46 -5.51 -24.61 -6.70
C SER A 46 -4.18 -25.13 -6.14
N THR A 47 -3.03 -24.68 -6.64
CA THR A 47 -1.74 -25.06 -6.06
C THR A 47 -1.49 -24.36 -4.72
N ILE A 48 -0.88 -25.07 -3.78
CA ILE A 48 -0.49 -24.52 -2.49
C ILE A 48 0.91 -23.92 -2.60
N THR A 49 1.02 -22.63 -2.29
CA THR A 49 2.29 -21.92 -2.20
C THR A 49 2.58 -21.47 -0.76
N GLN A 50 3.85 -21.25 -0.45
CA GLN A 50 4.27 -20.56 0.77
C GLN A 50 4.64 -19.13 0.40
N THR A 51 3.92 -18.17 0.97
CA THR A 51 4.20 -16.75 0.81
C THR A 51 4.57 -16.12 2.15
N LYS A 52 5.22 -14.97 2.09
CA LYS A 52 5.66 -14.18 3.24
C LYS A 52 4.75 -12.97 3.37
N THR A 53 4.29 -12.70 4.58
CA THR A 53 3.47 -11.53 4.89
C THR A 53 3.85 -10.95 6.24
N PHE A 54 3.56 -9.67 6.46
CA PHE A 54 3.57 -9.06 7.80
C PHE A 54 2.16 -8.59 8.18
N ASP A 55 2.01 -8.05 9.39
CA ASP A 55 0.74 -7.50 9.87
C ASP A 55 0.78 -5.95 9.88
N PRO A 56 0.07 -5.27 8.95
CA PRO A 56 0.02 -3.82 8.90
C PRO A 56 -0.57 -3.18 10.17
N MET A 57 -1.37 -3.92 10.95
CA MET A 57 -1.93 -3.43 12.21
C MET A 57 -0.83 -3.15 13.24
N GLN A 58 0.26 -3.93 13.23
CA GLN A 58 1.41 -3.67 14.11
C GLN A 58 2.06 -2.32 13.79
N ILE A 59 2.11 -1.95 12.51
CA ILE A 59 2.64 -0.64 12.08
C ILE A 59 1.70 0.50 12.48
N GLN A 60 0.39 0.33 12.30
CA GLN A 60 -0.60 1.32 12.73
C GLN A 60 -0.52 1.56 14.23
N ASN A 61 -0.45 0.48 15.02
CA ASN A 61 -0.28 0.57 16.47
C ASN A 61 1.02 1.24 16.87
N PHE A 62 2.12 0.97 16.16
CA PHE A 62 3.39 1.66 16.39
C PHE A 62 3.30 3.17 16.14
N TYR A 63 2.72 3.61 15.03
CA TYR A 63 2.52 5.04 14.78
C TYR A 63 1.53 5.69 15.75
N LYS A 64 0.49 4.96 16.15
CA LYS A 64 -0.43 5.43 17.19
C LYS A 64 0.28 5.61 18.54
N ASN A 65 1.15 4.69 18.91
CA ASN A 65 2.00 4.82 20.10
C ASN A 65 2.91 6.06 20.00
N ILE A 66 3.46 6.35 18.82
CA ILE A 66 4.20 7.62 18.61
C ILE A 66 3.30 8.83 18.83
N SER A 67 2.08 8.83 18.27
CA SER A 67 1.16 9.95 18.43
C SER A 67 0.72 10.20 19.87
N GLU A 68 0.55 9.13 20.66
CA GLU A 68 0.06 9.23 22.04
C GLU A 68 1.15 9.69 23.02
N ASN A 69 2.43 9.42 22.71
CA ASN A 69 3.56 9.72 23.59
C ASN A 69 4.29 11.04 23.26
N LEU A 70 4.15 11.58 22.04
CA LEU A 70 4.73 12.87 21.65
C LEU A 70 3.93 14.03 22.25
N GLN A 71 4.43 14.62 23.34
CA GLN A 71 3.73 15.72 24.02
C GLN A 71 4.10 17.09 23.41
N ASN A 72 3.09 17.95 23.23
CA ASN A 72 3.26 19.29 22.64
C ASN A 72 3.78 19.24 21.18
N TRP A 73 3.34 18.23 20.44
CA TRP A 73 3.49 18.14 18.99
C TRP A 73 2.12 18.30 18.34
N ASN A 74 2.07 18.97 17.19
CA ASN A 74 0.93 18.91 16.30
C ASN A 74 1.05 17.62 15.50
N ILE A 75 0.14 16.69 15.70
CA ILE A 75 0.20 15.36 15.11
C ILE A 75 -1.02 15.19 14.21
N ARG A 76 -0.80 14.73 12.98
CA ARG A 76 -1.88 14.26 12.12
C ARG A 76 -2.15 12.80 12.43
N ASP A 77 -3.41 12.40 12.41
CA ASP A 77 -3.81 11.01 12.60
C ASP A 77 -3.07 10.08 11.63
N VAL A 78 -2.84 8.86 12.07
CA VAL A 78 -2.25 7.81 11.23
C VAL A 78 -3.11 7.66 9.98
N THR A 79 -2.50 7.87 8.82
CA THR A 79 -3.21 7.87 7.54
C THR A 79 -2.79 6.65 6.73
N MET A 80 -3.76 6.02 6.06
CA MET A 80 -3.53 4.94 5.13
C MET A 80 -4.00 5.34 3.73
N THR A 81 -3.18 5.11 2.70
CA THR A 81 -3.59 5.22 1.31
C THR A 81 -3.89 3.85 0.74
N ASN A 82 -4.86 3.78 -0.17
CA ASN A 82 -5.21 2.57 -0.92
C ASN A 82 -5.15 2.91 -2.42
N ASN A 83 -4.03 2.62 -3.07
CA ASN A 83 -3.85 2.84 -4.50
C ASN A 83 -3.56 1.50 -5.17
N GLU A 84 -4.62 0.84 -5.67
CA GLU A 84 -4.54 -0.48 -6.30
C GLU A 84 -3.79 -1.49 -5.41
N ASP A 85 -2.63 -1.96 -5.85
CA ASP A 85 -1.76 -2.91 -5.17
C ASP A 85 -0.76 -2.25 -4.21
N ILE A 86 -0.55 -0.93 -4.28
CA ILE A 86 0.38 -0.19 -3.40
C ILE A 86 -0.38 0.52 -2.29
N ARG A 87 -0.04 0.17 -1.04
CA ARG A 87 -0.55 0.83 0.15
C ARG A 87 0.55 1.52 0.92
N ARG A 88 0.19 2.62 1.58
CA ARG A 88 1.09 3.40 2.44
C ARG A 88 0.43 3.65 3.77
N ILE A 89 1.17 3.43 4.85
CA ILE A 89 0.78 3.89 6.19
C ILE A 89 1.80 4.93 6.62
N PHE A 90 1.34 6.10 7.06
CA PHE A 90 2.22 7.18 7.43
C PHE A 90 1.67 8.04 8.58
N ILE A 91 2.59 8.72 9.25
CA ILE A 91 2.32 9.74 10.26
C ILE A 91 3.15 10.99 9.96
N LYS A 92 2.55 12.15 10.18
CA LYS A 92 3.22 13.46 10.08
C LYS A 92 2.98 14.23 11.37
N PHE A 93 4.05 14.83 11.88
CA PHE A 93 3.98 15.62 13.09
C PHE A 93 4.92 16.82 13.00
N ASP A 94 4.61 17.88 13.73
CA ASP A 94 5.46 19.06 13.81
C ASP A 94 5.42 19.72 15.19
N SER A 95 6.50 20.39 15.57
CA SER A 95 6.57 21.15 16.81
C SER A 95 7.32 22.46 16.55
N GLN A 96 6.74 23.55 17.04
CA GLN A 96 7.31 24.88 16.88
C GLN A 96 8.18 25.22 18.09
N VAL A 97 9.43 25.59 17.84
CA VAL A 97 10.39 26.07 18.84
C VAL A 97 10.83 27.48 18.45
N GLY A 98 10.28 28.48 19.15
CA GLY A 98 10.45 29.89 18.77
C GLY A 98 9.88 30.17 17.39
N ASN A 99 10.70 30.69 16.48
CA ASN A 99 10.33 30.93 15.07
C ASN A 99 10.74 29.78 14.15
N TYR A 100 10.99 28.58 14.67
CA TYR A 100 11.41 27.43 13.88
C TYR A 100 10.41 26.29 14.02
N LEU A 101 10.13 25.61 12.91
CA LEU A 101 9.25 24.46 12.86
C LEU A 101 10.08 23.21 12.57
N LEU A 102 10.06 22.26 13.49
CA LEU A 102 10.62 20.93 13.29
C LEU A 102 9.48 20.00 12.90
N SER A 103 9.53 19.42 11.70
CA SER A 103 8.53 18.46 11.23
C SER A 103 9.15 17.11 10.94
N GLY A 104 8.42 16.03 11.25
CA GLY A 104 8.77 14.66 10.94
C GLY A 104 7.74 14.01 10.02
N HIS A 105 8.22 13.16 9.12
CA HIS A 105 7.41 12.31 8.26
C HIS A 105 7.96 10.89 8.31
N MET A 106 7.15 9.97 8.84
CA MET A 106 7.47 8.54 8.87
C MET A 106 6.44 7.78 8.07
N SER A 107 6.89 6.88 7.20
CA SER A 107 6.01 6.03 6.40
C SER A 107 6.58 4.66 6.11
N ILE A 108 5.68 3.73 5.80
CA ILE A 108 5.96 2.46 5.15
C ILE A 108 5.14 2.39 3.86
N GLN A 109 5.73 1.87 2.79
CA GLN A 109 5.06 1.56 1.52
C GLN A 109 5.25 0.09 1.18
N PHE A 110 4.14 -0.59 0.89
CA PHE A 110 4.10 -2.04 0.71
C PHE A 110 3.09 -2.44 -0.37
N HIS A 111 3.34 -3.57 -1.03
CA HIS A 111 2.41 -4.18 -1.96
C HIS A 111 1.43 -5.11 -1.25
N VAL A 112 0.24 -5.22 -1.83
CA VAL A 112 -0.82 -6.14 -1.44
C VAL A 112 -0.97 -7.19 -2.53
N LEU A 113 -0.74 -8.45 -2.16
CA LEU A 113 -0.94 -9.59 -3.05
C LEU A 113 -2.13 -10.41 -2.57
N LEU A 114 -3.01 -10.78 -3.51
CA LEU A 114 -4.21 -11.57 -3.25
C LEU A 114 -3.94 -13.06 -3.46
N TYR A 115 -4.40 -13.85 -2.50
CA TYR A 115 -4.37 -15.31 -2.57
C TYR A 115 -5.70 -15.88 -2.10
N TYR A 116 -5.98 -17.14 -2.42
CA TYR A 116 -7.10 -17.87 -1.83
C TYR A 116 -6.73 -18.50 -0.49
N LYS A 117 -7.72 -18.61 0.40
CA LYS A 117 -7.65 -19.45 1.60
C LYS A 117 -7.44 -20.91 1.19
N GLN A 118 -6.78 -21.67 2.06
CA GLN A 118 -6.68 -23.12 1.92
C GLN A 118 -8.02 -23.79 2.26
N ASP A 119 -8.99 -23.67 1.35
CA ASP A 119 -10.32 -24.22 1.50
C ASP A 119 -10.69 -25.05 0.26
N ASN A 120 -11.19 -26.26 0.48
CA ASN A 120 -11.64 -27.14 -0.59
C ASN A 120 -12.76 -26.51 -1.44
N LYS A 121 -13.52 -25.56 -0.87
CA LYS A 121 -14.52 -24.79 -1.61
C LYS A 121 -13.93 -24.02 -2.78
N VAL A 122 -12.70 -23.49 -2.64
CA VAL A 122 -12.01 -22.79 -3.73
C VAL A 122 -11.85 -23.72 -4.92
N ILE A 123 -11.38 -24.95 -4.68
CA ILE A 123 -11.19 -25.97 -5.71
C ILE A 123 -12.54 -26.34 -6.35
N GLN A 124 -13.58 -26.53 -5.52
CA GLN A 124 -14.93 -26.85 -6.00
C GLN A 124 -15.50 -25.77 -6.90
N TYR A 125 -15.42 -24.50 -6.47
CA TYR A 125 -15.92 -23.35 -7.22
C TYR A 125 -15.12 -23.12 -8.50
N GLN A 126 -13.80 -23.26 -8.47
CA GLN A 126 -12.95 -23.18 -9.67
C GLN A 126 -13.28 -24.30 -10.67
N LYS A 127 -13.51 -25.52 -10.20
CA LYS A 127 -13.92 -26.63 -11.05
C LYS A 127 -15.28 -26.39 -11.68
N GLU A 128 -16.27 -25.95 -10.90
CA GLU A 128 -17.61 -25.62 -11.39
C GLU A 128 -17.54 -24.48 -12.43
N LEU A 129 -16.73 -23.45 -12.15
CA LEU A 129 -16.49 -22.34 -13.07
C LEU A 129 -15.87 -22.84 -14.39
N SER A 130 -14.89 -23.73 -14.34
CA SER A 130 -14.30 -24.36 -15.52
C SER A 130 -15.33 -25.18 -16.31
N GLU A 131 -16.18 -25.97 -15.63
CA GLU A 131 -17.24 -26.73 -16.29
C GLU A 131 -18.27 -25.82 -16.96
N ILE A 132 -18.62 -24.68 -16.35
CA ILE A 132 -19.49 -23.68 -16.96
C ILE A 132 -18.82 -23.08 -18.21
N ILE A 133 -17.53 -22.72 -18.13
CA ILE A 133 -16.75 -22.18 -19.26
C ILE A 133 -16.66 -23.20 -20.40
N ASP A 134 -16.41 -24.47 -20.09
CA ASP A 134 -16.33 -25.52 -21.11
C ASP A 134 -17.71 -25.77 -21.74
N ARG A 135 -18.79 -25.73 -20.95
CA ARG A 135 -20.17 -25.83 -21.47
C ARG A 135 -20.54 -24.64 -22.35
N THR A 136 -20.15 -23.42 -22.01
CA THR A 136 -20.38 -22.25 -22.86
C THR A 136 -19.58 -22.36 -24.16
N LYS A 137 -18.30 -22.75 -24.11
CA LYS A 137 -17.49 -23.04 -25.32
C LYS A 137 -18.12 -24.11 -26.21
N THR A 138 -18.75 -25.12 -25.61
CA THR A 138 -19.44 -26.18 -26.36
C THR A 138 -20.77 -25.70 -26.95
N MET A 139 -21.46 -24.76 -26.31
CA MET A 139 -22.64 -24.08 -26.87
C MET A 139 -22.27 -23.10 -28.00
N ASP A 140 -21.09 -22.48 -27.95
CA ASP A 140 -20.56 -21.62 -29.02
C ASP A 140 -20.27 -22.39 -30.31
N SER A 141 -20.05 -23.71 -30.23
CA SER A 141 -19.99 -24.57 -31.43
C SER A 141 -21.33 -24.76 -32.14
N LYS A 142 -22.44 -24.33 -31.51
CA LYS A 142 -23.81 -24.32 -32.07
C LYS A 142 -24.40 -22.91 -32.27
N LEU A 143 -23.83 -21.87 -31.63
CA LEU A 143 -24.16 -20.46 -31.84
C LEU A 143 -22.84 -19.71 -32.04
N GLY A 144 -22.48 -19.48 -33.31
CA GLY A 144 -21.13 -19.09 -33.71
C GLY A 144 -20.57 -17.82 -33.06
N ASP A 145 -19.28 -17.92 -32.72
CA ASP A 145 -18.20 -16.93 -32.75
C ASP A 145 -18.32 -15.54 -32.09
N ASP A 146 -19.49 -15.05 -31.67
CA ASP A 146 -19.62 -13.61 -31.39
C ASP A 146 -19.33 -13.16 -29.94
N SER A 147 -19.54 -13.96 -28.89
CA SER A 147 -19.47 -13.43 -27.50
C SER A 147 -18.08 -13.46 -26.87
N ASP A 148 -17.33 -14.54 -27.05
CA ASP A 148 -16.02 -14.73 -26.40
C ASP A 148 -14.90 -13.96 -27.13
N GLN A 149 -14.97 -13.87 -28.46
CA GLN A 149 -14.10 -12.97 -29.23
C GLN A 149 -14.40 -11.50 -28.91
N PHE A 150 -15.66 -11.13 -28.69
CA PHE A 150 -16.04 -9.77 -28.34
C PHE A 150 -15.52 -9.33 -26.96
N ILE A 151 -15.58 -10.19 -25.94
CA ILE A 151 -15.02 -9.90 -24.62
C ILE A 151 -13.50 -9.71 -24.71
N LEU A 152 -12.78 -10.62 -25.39
CA LEU A 152 -11.33 -10.52 -25.57
C LEU A 152 -10.93 -9.32 -26.45
N GLN A 153 -11.72 -8.98 -27.47
CA GLN A 153 -11.48 -7.85 -28.37
C GLN A 153 -11.73 -6.50 -27.67
N LYS A 154 -12.78 -6.39 -26.85
CA LYS A 154 -13.04 -5.18 -26.04
C LYS A 154 -11.96 -4.95 -24.99
N LEU A 155 -11.46 -6.02 -24.37
CA LEU A 155 -10.34 -5.93 -23.43
C LEU A 155 -9.06 -5.47 -24.14
N LYS A 156 -8.80 -5.91 -25.37
CA LYS A 156 -7.68 -5.41 -26.20
C LYS A 156 -7.86 -3.95 -26.65
N GLU A 157 -9.08 -3.53 -27.01
CA GLU A 157 -9.42 -2.14 -27.36
C GLU A 157 -9.25 -1.16 -26.19
N LEU A 158 -9.38 -1.64 -24.96
CA LEU A 158 -9.17 -0.87 -23.72
C LEU A 158 -7.70 -0.85 -23.24
N GLY A 159 -6.78 -1.49 -23.99
CA GLY A 159 -5.34 -1.44 -23.74
C GLY A 159 -4.74 -2.64 -23.00
N TYR A 160 -5.51 -3.69 -22.73
CA TYR A 160 -5.00 -4.90 -22.06
C TYR A 160 -4.42 -5.89 -23.09
N THR A 161 -3.09 -6.00 -23.16
CA THR A 161 -2.42 -6.71 -24.27
C THR A 161 -1.97 -8.14 -23.95
N ASP A 162 -1.85 -8.55 -22.68
CA ASP A 162 -1.41 -9.90 -22.27
C ASP A 162 -2.36 -10.54 -21.25
N LEU A 163 -3.54 -10.96 -21.73
CA LEU A 163 -4.54 -11.64 -20.91
C LEU A 163 -4.41 -13.16 -21.06
N ASN A 164 -3.84 -13.81 -20.05
CA ASN A 164 -4.04 -15.23 -19.79
C ASN A 164 -5.21 -15.42 -18.80
N HIS A 165 -5.79 -16.63 -18.69
CA HIS A 165 -6.94 -16.88 -17.79
C HIS A 165 -6.68 -16.50 -16.32
N GLN A 166 -5.41 -16.37 -15.94
CA GLN A 166 -4.95 -15.98 -14.61
C GLN A 166 -5.17 -14.48 -14.33
N ASN A 167 -5.03 -13.63 -15.35
CA ASN A 167 -5.15 -12.16 -15.25
C ASN A 167 -6.60 -11.64 -15.39
N LEU A 168 -7.53 -12.46 -15.89
CA LEU A 168 -8.94 -12.08 -16.00
C LEU A 168 -9.59 -11.79 -14.65
N PHE A 169 -9.13 -12.46 -13.60
CA PHE A 169 -9.64 -12.28 -12.24
C PHE A 169 -9.30 -10.90 -11.68
N GLU A 170 -8.06 -10.44 -11.83
CA GLU A 170 -7.59 -9.12 -11.39
C GLU A 170 -8.33 -8.01 -12.14
N VAL A 171 -8.48 -8.14 -13.47
CA VAL A 171 -9.18 -7.15 -14.31
C VAL A 171 -10.67 -7.00 -13.95
N PHE A 172 -11.36 -8.10 -13.62
CA PHE A 172 -12.76 -8.00 -13.18
C PHE A 172 -12.88 -7.40 -11.78
N PHE A 173 -11.92 -7.68 -10.89
CA PHE A 173 -11.89 -7.14 -9.53
C PHE A 173 -11.65 -5.62 -9.52
N GLU A 174 -10.79 -5.11 -10.40
CA GLU A 174 -10.45 -3.69 -10.47
C GLU A 174 -11.53 -2.82 -11.12
N ASN A 175 -12.44 -3.40 -11.91
CA ASN A 175 -13.37 -2.62 -12.73
C ASN A 175 -14.82 -3.14 -12.72
N ASP A 176 -15.54 -2.77 -11.66
CA ASP A 176 -16.97 -3.06 -11.49
C ASP A 176 -17.83 -2.59 -12.68
N LYS A 177 -17.50 -1.45 -13.29
CA LYS A 177 -18.22 -0.90 -14.44
C LYS A 177 -18.02 -1.72 -15.72
N LEU A 178 -16.85 -2.32 -15.89
CA LEU A 178 -16.57 -3.23 -17.00
C LEU A 178 -17.37 -4.52 -16.83
N ARG A 179 -17.44 -5.02 -15.60
CA ARG A 179 -18.30 -6.14 -15.19
C ARG A 179 -19.75 -5.88 -15.59
N GLU A 180 -20.32 -4.76 -15.13
CA GLU A 180 -21.70 -4.33 -15.40
C GLU A 180 -22.01 -4.18 -16.89
N LYS A 181 -21.11 -3.57 -17.67
CA LYS A 181 -21.32 -3.41 -19.12
C LYS A 181 -21.35 -4.74 -19.88
N ILE A 182 -20.46 -5.67 -19.53
CA ILE A 182 -20.46 -7.01 -20.13
C ILE A 182 -21.78 -7.73 -19.79
N TYR A 183 -22.33 -7.53 -18.58
CA TYR A 183 -23.63 -8.10 -18.18
C TYR A 183 -24.82 -7.56 -19.00
N GLU A 184 -24.90 -6.24 -19.20
CA GLU A 184 -26.03 -5.61 -19.90
C GLU A 184 -26.12 -6.03 -21.38
N GLU A 185 -25.00 -6.33 -22.01
CA GLU A 185 -24.97 -6.80 -23.41
C GLU A 185 -25.24 -8.31 -23.53
N ILE A 186 -24.85 -9.10 -22.53
CA ILE A 186 -25.16 -10.53 -22.43
C ILE A 186 -26.68 -10.77 -22.22
N GLU A 187 -27.34 -9.96 -21.40
CA GLU A 187 -28.79 -10.13 -21.15
C GLU A 187 -29.67 -9.94 -22.39
N LYS A 188 -29.17 -9.21 -23.39
CA LYS A 188 -29.92 -8.79 -24.58
C LYS A 188 -30.02 -9.86 -25.68
N ASN A 189 -29.19 -10.91 -25.69
CA ASN A 189 -29.03 -11.74 -26.89
C ASN A 189 -29.20 -13.28 -26.80
N THR A 190 -29.55 -13.93 -25.67
CA THR A 190 -29.56 -15.42 -25.67
C THR A 190 -30.50 -16.15 -24.68
N ASP A 191 -30.67 -17.44 -25.00
CA ASP A 191 -31.49 -18.54 -24.45
C ASP A 191 -31.59 -18.65 -22.90
N LEU A 192 -32.68 -19.23 -22.39
CA LEU A 192 -33.03 -19.29 -20.95
C LEU A 192 -31.99 -20.06 -20.12
N ASP A 193 -31.34 -21.07 -20.71
CA ASP A 193 -30.26 -21.84 -20.07
C ASP A 193 -28.94 -21.07 -20.02
N PHE A 194 -28.67 -20.20 -21.00
CA PHE A 194 -27.50 -19.31 -20.99
C PHE A 194 -27.59 -18.30 -19.83
N LYS A 195 -28.78 -17.72 -19.61
CA LYS A 195 -29.02 -16.79 -18.48
C LYS A 195 -28.78 -17.44 -17.11
N LYS A 196 -29.15 -18.72 -16.95
CA LYS A 196 -28.88 -19.48 -15.71
C LYS A 196 -27.38 -19.72 -15.50
N LEU A 197 -26.66 -20.09 -16.57
CA LEU A 197 -25.20 -20.30 -16.51
C LEU A 197 -24.45 -19.01 -16.21
N ALA A 198 -24.83 -17.90 -16.86
CA ALA A 198 -24.24 -16.58 -16.62
C ALA A 198 -24.47 -16.12 -15.16
N LYS A 199 -25.67 -16.34 -14.62
CA LYS A 199 -25.97 -16.04 -13.22
C LYS A 199 -25.14 -16.89 -12.25
N ARG A 200 -25.06 -18.22 -12.47
CA ARG A 200 -24.26 -19.09 -11.60
C ARG A 200 -22.77 -18.74 -11.68
N LYS A 201 -22.27 -18.35 -12.85
CA LYS A 201 -20.90 -17.84 -13.05
C LYS A 201 -20.64 -16.61 -12.16
N MET A 202 -21.60 -15.69 -12.07
CA MET A 202 -21.51 -14.51 -11.19
C MET A 202 -21.50 -14.89 -9.71
N ASP A 203 -22.41 -15.78 -9.29
CA ASP A 203 -22.48 -16.25 -7.91
C ASP A 203 -21.14 -16.89 -7.48
N LEU A 204 -20.53 -17.69 -8.37
CA LEU A 204 -19.22 -18.32 -8.14
C LEU A 204 -18.08 -17.31 -7.99
N PHE A 205 -18.07 -16.21 -8.76
CA PHE A 205 -17.08 -15.14 -8.58
C PHE A 205 -17.21 -14.50 -7.20
N ASN A 206 -18.43 -14.17 -6.77
CA ASN A 206 -18.66 -13.59 -5.44
C ASN A 206 -18.27 -14.57 -4.30
N GLU A 207 -18.59 -15.86 -4.48
CA GLU A 207 -18.21 -16.91 -3.54
C GLU A 207 -16.67 -17.05 -3.45
N LEU A 208 -15.97 -17.00 -4.57
CA LEU A 208 -14.51 -17.01 -4.65
C LEU A 208 -13.89 -15.75 -4.01
N ASP A 209 -14.42 -14.56 -4.29
CA ASP A 209 -13.94 -13.29 -3.72
C ASP A 209 -13.98 -13.31 -2.18
N SER A 210 -15.01 -13.92 -1.58
CA SER A 210 -15.12 -14.08 -0.11
C SER A 210 -14.03 -14.97 0.51
N LEU A 211 -13.37 -15.78 -0.32
CA LEU A 211 -12.30 -16.70 0.05
C LEU A 211 -10.91 -16.12 -0.19
N LEU A 212 -10.79 -14.88 -0.66
CA LEU A 212 -9.51 -14.21 -0.77
C LEU A 212 -8.93 -13.85 0.60
N ILE A 213 -7.60 -13.79 0.63
CA ILE A 213 -6.77 -13.23 1.70
C ILE A 213 -5.76 -12.28 1.09
N GLU A 214 -5.53 -11.18 1.78
CA GLU A 214 -4.47 -10.24 1.46
C GLU A 214 -3.18 -10.65 2.15
N THR A 215 -2.07 -10.52 1.43
CA THR A 215 -0.72 -10.64 1.97
C THR A 215 0.06 -9.39 1.64
N TYR A 216 0.99 -9.03 2.52
CA TYR A 216 1.65 -7.73 2.49
C TYR A 216 3.16 -7.92 2.34
N GLN A 217 3.72 -7.26 1.34
CA GLN A 217 5.15 -7.34 1.01
C GLN A 217 5.79 -5.96 1.00
N THR A 218 6.98 -5.86 1.58
CA THR A 218 7.77 -4.65 1.60
C THR A 218 9.25 -5.02 1.59
N SER A 219 10.09 -4.08 1.19
CA SER A 219 11.53 -4.20 1.32
C SER A 219 12.03 -3.58 2.63
N ASN A 220 13.06 -4.18 3.23
CA ASN A 220 13.67 -3.71 4.48
C ASN A 220 14.71 -2.60 4.22
N VAL A 221 14.32 -1.53 3.53
CA VAL A 221 15.25 -0.43 3.16
C VAL A 221 14.64 0.94 3.46
N LEU A 222 15.48 1.89 3.84
CA LEU A 222 15.10 3.30 3.82
C LEU A 222 15.06 3.79 2.37
N ILE A 223 13.96 4.44 2.02
CA ILE A 223 13.74 5.09 0.73
C ILE A 223 13.61 6.60 0.95
N ASP A 224 13.87 7.37 -0.10
CA ASP A 224 13.66 8.82 -0.09
C ASP A 224 12.28 9.18 -0.65
N ASP A 225 11.95 10.48 -0.62
CA ASP A 225 10.66 10.97 -1.13
C ASP A 225 10.46 10.68 -2.64
N THR A 226 11.53 10.64 -3.43
CA THR A 226 11.46 10.36 -4.89
C THR A 226 11.06 8.92 -5.13
N ARG A 227 11.74 7.98 -4.47
CA ARG A 227 11.47 6.54 -4.53
C ARG A 227 10.07 6.22 -3.99
N LEU A 228 9.67 6.91 -2.92
CA LEU A 228 8.32 6.79 -2.36
C LEU A 228 7.24 7.22 -3.39
N ILE A 229 7.45 8.31 -4.12
CA ILE A 229 6.53 8.77 -5.19
C ILE A 229 6.53 7.80 -6.37
N ALA A 230 7.68 7.20 -6.69
CA ALA A 230 7.83 6.23 -7.78
C ALA A 230 7.18 4.87 -7.51
N GLY A 231 6.57 4.66 -6.33
CA GLY A 231 5.91 3.40 -5.98
C GLY A 231 6.87 2.35 -5.39
N GLU A 232 8.11 2.70 -5.07
CA GLU A 232 9.05 1.73 -4.49
C GLU A 232 8.67 1.33 -3.07
N GLU A 233 8.83 0.05 -2.75
CA GLU A 233 8.61 -0.47 -1.40
C GLU A 233 9.69 0.00 -0.43
N GLY A 234 9.32 0.20 0.82
CA GLY A 234 10.27 0.46 1.91
C GLY A 234 9.78 1.51 2.91
N TYR A 235 10.74 2.04 3.67
CA TYR A 235 10.48 2.93 4.79
C TYR A 235 10.96 4.35 4.51
N LEU A 236 10.18 5.35 4.90
CA LEU A 236 10.59 6.75 4.91
C LEU A 236 10.70 7.21 6.36
N CYS A 237 11.76 7.94 6.70
CA CYS A 237 11.87 8.65 7.97
C CYS A 237 12.67 9.94 7.77
N ASN A 238 11.94 11.05 7.65
CA ASN A 238 12.50 12.34 7.27
C ASN A 238 12.16 13.41 8.30
N PHE A 239 13.14 14.28 8.55
CA PHE A 239 12.98 15.44 9.41
C PHE A 239 13.35 16.72 8.68
N ASP A 240 12.48 17.71 8.74
CA ASP A 240 12.64 19.01 8.13
C ASP A 240 12.64 20.09 9.21
N LEU A 241 13.55 21.06 9.06
CA LEU A 241 13.60 22.27 9.86
C LEU A 241 13.27 23.48 8.97
N GLU A 242 12.25 24.24 9.34
CA GLU A 242 11.79 25.43 8.61
C GLU A 242 11.81 26.66 9.52
N PHE A 243 11.99 27.85 8.95
CA PHE A 243 11.86 29.11 9.67
C PHE A 243 10.49 29.73 9.39
N ILE A 244 9.79 30.19 10.43
CA ILE A 244 8.49 30.84 10.32
C ILE A 244 8.69 32.34 10.43
N LYS A 245 8.24 33.07 9.40
CA LYS A 245 8.19 34.54 9.38
C LYS A 245 6.83 34.97 8.85
N ASN A 246 6.10 35.80 9.61
CA ASN A 246 4.77 36.29 9.23
C ASN A 246 3.78 35.18 8.83
N LYS A 247 3.79 34.03 9.54
CA LYS A 247 3.01 32.82 9.23
C LYS A 247 3.37 32.12 7.90
N VAL A 248 4.43 32.56 7.22
CA VAL A 248 4.98 31.90 6.04
C VAL A 248 6.15 31.02 6.48
N LYS A 249 6.19 29.80 5.94
CA LYS A 249 7.27 28.83 6.15
C LYS A 249 8.36 29.06 5.11
N GLU A 250 9.57 29.29 5.56
CA GLU A 250 10.76 29.50 4.73
C GLU A 250 11.76 28.38 4.99
N GLY A 251 12.07 27.60 3.95
CA GLY A 251 13.07 26.53 4.03
C GLY A 251 14.52 27.02 4.06
N LYS A 252 14.76 28.31 3.75
CA LYS A 252 16.08 28.95 3.72
C LYS A 252 16.21 29.90 4.91
N PHE A 253 17.14 29.61 5.82
CA PHE A 253 17.51 30.49 6.92
C PHE A 253 19.00 30.35 7.21
N VAL A 254 19.55 31.27 8.00
CA VAL A 254 20.96 31.22 8.44
C VAL A 254 21.04 30.53 9.80
N PRO A 255 21.59 29.31 9.92
CA PRO A 255 21.60 28.57 11.18
C PRO A 255 22.35 29.29 12.32
N LYS A 256 23.37 30.08 11.99
CA LYS A 256 24.10 30.93 12.96
C LYS A 256 23.22 31.96 13.67
N LYS A 257 22.06 32.33 13.11
CA LYS A 257 21.12 33.27 13.71
C LYS A 257 20.11 32.62 14.67
N ILE A 258 20.14 31.28 14.80
CA ILE A 258 19.28 30.57 15.73
C ILE A 258 19.78 30.83 17.16
N PRO A 259 18.94 31.33 18.08
CA PRO A 259 19.29 31.49 19.50
C PRO A 259 19.70 30.15 20.14
N ASN A 260 20.63 30.19 21.11
CA ASN A 260 21.16 28.96 21.72
C ASN A 260 20.09 28.16 22.49
N ASP A 261 19.16 28.83 23.15
CA ASP A 261 18.00 28.21 23.82
C ASP A 261 17.12 27.45 22.82
N VAL A 262 16.90 28.03 21.63
CA VAL A 262 16.15 27.37 20.54
C VAL A 262 16.91 26.16 20.03
N LYS A 263 18.23 26.25 19.84
CA LYS A 263 19.08 25.13 19.40
C LYS A 263 18.99 23.94 20.37
N GLU A 264 19.13 24.21 21.66
CA GLU A 264 19.03 23.18 22.71
C GLU A 264 17.65 22.52 22.72
N ASN A 265 16.58 23.31 22.57
CA ASN A 265 15.22 22.78 22.56
C ASN A 265 14.92 21.95 21.30
N LEU A 266 15.45 22.34 20.13
CA LEU A 266 15.35 21.53 18.91
C LEU A 266 16.04 20.17 19.06
N ILE A 267 17.22 20.16 19.68
CA ILE A 267 17.96 18.92 20.00
C ILE A 267 17.14 18.04 20.94
N LYS A 268 16.60 18.61 22.03
CA LYS A 268 15.76 17.87 22.99
C LYS A 268 14.52 17.26 22.32
N LYS A 269 13.92 17.95 21.35
CA LYS A 269 12.77 17.46 20.58
C LYS A 269 13.12 16.24 19.72
N LEU A 270 14.29 16.21 19.09
CA LEU A 270 14.76 15.00 18.39
C LEU A 270 15.04 13.85 19.36
N ASP A 271 15.63 14.13 20.52
CA ASP A 271 15.88 13.11 21.56
C ASP A 271 14.58 12.51 22.12
N GLU A 272 13.50 13.30 22.22
CA GLU A 272 12.16 12.83 22.56
C GLU A 272 11.65 11.78 21.55
N ILE A 273 11.74 12.10 20.25
CA ILE A 273 11.34 11.19 19.17
C ILE A 273 12.13 9.89 19.22
N LYS A 274 13.47 9.99 19.36
CA LYS A 274 14.34 8.81 19.44
C LYS A 274 13.91 7.87 20.56
N LYS A 275 13.70 8.40 21.76
CA LYS A 275 13.27 7.61 22.93
C LYS A 275 11.97 6.87 22.65
N ILE A 276 10.99 7.52 22.04
CA ILE A 276 9.68 6.89 21.76
C ILE A 276 9.80 5.76 20.74
N ILE A 277 10.68 5.89 19.75
CA ILE A 277 10.92 4.84 18.74
C ILE A 277 11.63 3.63 19.34
N GLU A 278 12.49 3.85 20.34
CA GLU A 278 13.27 2.79 21.00
C GLU A 278 12.47 2.00 22.07
N ILE A 279 11.30 2.49 22.50
CA ILE A 279 10.34 1.74 23.34
C ILE A 279 9.74 0.59 22.52
#